data_AF-A0A382NV54-F1
#
_entry.id   AF-A0A382NV54-F1
#
_cell.length_a   1.000
_cell.length_b   1.000
_cell.length_c   1.000
_cell.angle_alpha   90.00
_cell.angle_beta   90.00
_cell.angle_gamma   90.00
#
_symmetry.space_group_name_H-M   'P 1'
#
loop_
_entity.id
_entity.type
_entity.pdbx_description
1 polymer ?
#
loop_
_entity_poly.entity_id
_entity_poly.type
_entity_poly.pdbx_seq_one_letter_code
_entity_poly.pdbx_strand_id
1 'polypeptide(L)'
;MNIRRFLMAWLLSMSVLPLNAQDELRSPQLDKLTLPPGFSIEVYAADVPNARQMVLSPNGTVFVSTRQAGDIYAVRDDDGDQSADQVFVLDSGLNMPNGVAFYDGDLYVAEINRVLRYDDIESHL
;
A
#
# COMPACT_ATOMS: atom_id res chain seq x y z
N MET A 1 30.63 50.62 25.30
CA MET A 1 31.40 49.73 24.40
C MET A 1 30.41 49.05 23.49
N ASN A 2 30.36 49.49 22.23
CA ASN A 2 29.41 49.04 21.19
C ASN A 2 29.81 47.67 20.66
N ILE A 3 28.87 46.71 20.58
CA ILE A 3 28.90 45.66 19.57
C ILE A 3 27.58 45.70 18.80
N ARG A 4 27.73 46.12 17.55
CA ARG A 4 26.72 46.22 16.51
C ARG A 4 26.56 44.85 15.84
N ARG A 5 25.33 44.58 15.39
CA ARG A 5 24.95 43.78 14.20
C ARG A 5 25.23 42.28 14.24
N PHE A 6 24.16 41.47 14.19
CA PHE A 6 23.94 40.46 13.15
C PHE A 6 22.48 39.97 13.24
N LEU A 7 21.57 40.66 12.54
CA LEU A 7 20.25 40.13 12.19
C LEU A 7 20.46 39.21 10.99
N MET A 8 20.54 37.91 11.24
CA MET A 8 20.64 36.88 10.22
C MET A 8 19.22 36.46 9.83
N ALA A 9 18.70 37.07 8.77
CA ALA A 9 17.43 36.69 8.17
C ALA A 9 17.56 35.29 7.56
N TRP A 10 16.96 34.30 8.20
CA TRP A 10 16.74 32.98 7.60
C TRP A 10 15.50 33.06 6.70
N LEU A 11 15.71 33.33 5.42
CA LEU A 11 14.72 33.04 4.38
C LEU A 11 14.74 31.52 4.14
N LEU A 12 13.78 30.80 4.75
CA LEU A 12 13.47 29.44 4.30
C LEU A 12 12.89 29.54 2.89
N SER A 13 13.68 29.19 1.88
CA SER A 13 13.13 28.78 0.59
C SER A 13 12.43 27.44 0.81
N MET A 14 11.11 27.45 1.01
CA MET A 14 10.30 26.26 0.77
C MET A 14 10.35 26.00 -0.73
N SER A 15 11.33 25.21 -1.17
CA SER A 15 11.28 24.57 -2.47
C SER A 15 10.05 23.68 -2.48
N VAL A 16 8.99 24.13 -3.17
CA VAL A 16 7.88 23.27 -3.55
C VAL A 16 8.49 22.24 -4.49
N LEU A 17 8.79 21.05 -3.99
CA LEU A 17 9.07 19.94 -4.86
C LEU A 17 7.82 19.75 -5.74
N PRO A 18 7.94 19.68 -7.06
CA PRO A 18 6.81 19.33 -7.89
C PRO A 18 6.29 17.98 -7.41
N LEU A 19 4.99 17.91 -7.12
CA LEU A 19 4.30 16.75 -6.55
C LEU A 19 4.72 15.44 -7.24
N ASN A 20 4.96 15.51 -8.55
CA ASN A 20 5.28 14.38 -9.43
C ASN A 20 6.72 13.82 -9.29
N ALA A 21 7.67 14.56 -8.72
CA ALA A 21 9.05 14.05 -8.62
C ALA A 21 9.21 12.93 -7.58
N GLN A 22 8.29 12.85 -6.61
CA GLN A 22 8.27 11.76 -5.63
C GLN A 22 7.57 10.50 -6.18
N ASP A 23 6.60 10.67 -7.09
CA ASP A 23 5.90 9.53 -7.72
C ASP A 23 6.81 8.76 -8.68
N GLU A 24 7.63 9.44 -9.49
CA GLU A 24 8.61 8.76 -10.36
C GLU A 24 9.64 7.92 -9.58
N LEU A 25 9.99 8.32 -8.34
CA LEU A 25 10.91 7.56 -7.49
C LEU A 25 10.25 6.34 -6.82
N ARG A 26 8.92 6.26 -6.81
CA ARG A 26 8.14 5.18 -6.20
C ARG A 26 7.58 4.19 -7.22
N SER A 27 7.52 4.57 -8.49
CA SER A 27 7.07 3.67 -9.56
C SER A 27 7.99 2.44 -9.69
N PRO A 28 7.43 1.22 -9.73
CA PRO A 28 8.21 0.00 -9.94
C PRO A 28 9.03 0.08 -11.23
N GLN A 29 10.31 -0.29 -11.15
CA GLN A 29 11.21 -0.33 -12.31
C GLN A 29 11.01 -1.62 -13.12
N LEU A 30 9.84 -1.73 -13.75
CA LEU A 30 9.45 -2.92 -14.52
C LEU A 30 10.36 -3.16 -15.72
N ASP A 31 10.97 -2.11 -16.28
CA ASP A 31 11.96 -2.14 -17.37
C ASP A 31 13.22 -2.94 -17.02
N LYS A 32 13.50 -3.14 -15.73
CA LYS A 32 14.64 -3.94 -15.25
C LYS A 32 14.31 -5.43 -15.09
N LEU A 33 13.05 -5.82 -15.22
CA LEU A 33 12.63 -7.21 -15.11
C LEU A 33 12.78 -7.92 -16.46
N THR A 34 13.29 -9.15 -16.43
CA THR A 34 13.32 -10.03 -17.61
C THR A 34 12.20 -11.05 -17.49
N LEU A 35 11.30 -11.09 -18.46
CA LEU A 35 10.16 -12.00 -18.50
C LEU A 35 10.41 -13.13 -19.52
N PRO A 36 9.92 -14.35 -19.25
CA PRO A 36 9.88 -15.41 -20.25
C PRO A 36 9.01 -15.02 -21.47
N PRO A 37 9.23 -15.63 -22.65
CA PRO A 37 8.37 -15.38 -23.80
C PRO A 37 6.90 -15.64 -23.51
N GLY A 38 6.03 -14.72 -23.92
CA GLY A 38 4.58 -14.80 -23.73
C GLY A 38 4.05 -14.24 -22.40
N PHE A 39 4.91 -13.70 -21.55
CA PHE A 39 4.52 -13.04 -20.29
C PHE A 39 4.61 -11.51 -20.41
N SER A 40 3.67 -10.83 -19.77
CA SER A 40 3.68 -9.38 -19.50
C SER A 40 3.56 -9.13 -17.99
N ILE A 41 3.92 -7.92 -17.57
CA ILE A 41 3.73 -7.47 -16.19
C ILE A 41 3.35 -5.99 -16.22
N GLU A 42 2.42 -5.62 -15.35
CA GLU A 42 1.94 -4.25 -15.15
C GLU A 42 1.74 -4.02 -13.65
N VAL A 43 1.61 -2.75 -13.26
CA VAL A 43 1.32 -2.39 -11.86
C VAL A 43 -0.17 -2.51 -11.64
N TYR A 44 -0.59 -3.44 -10.79
CA TYR A 44 -2.01 -3.59 -10.42
C TYR A 44 -2.49 -2.48 -9.46
N ALA A 45 -1.72 -2.21 -8.40
CA ALA A 45 -2.00 -1.15 -7.43
C ALA A 45 -0.70 -0.58 -6.87
N ALA A 46 -0.55 0.75 -6.84
CA ALA A 46 0.63 1.43 -6.31
C ALA A 46 0.45 1.89 -4.84
N ASP A 47 -0.79 2.08 -4.39
CA ASP A 47 -1.12 2.74 -3.12
C ASP A 47 -1.21 1.78 -1.92
N VAL A 48 -0.42 0.70 -1.93
CA VAL A 48 -0.30 -0.23 -0.80
C VAL A 48 1.13 -0.23 -0.28
N PRO A 49 1.50 0.74 0.59
CA PRO A 49 2.87 0.91 1.04
C PRO A 49 3.32 -0.29 1.87
N ASN A 50 4.51 -0.84 1.57
CA ASN A 50 5.05 -2.00 2.28
C ASN A 50 4.14 -3.25 2.22
N ALA A 51 3.41 -3.43 1.11
CA ALA A 51 2.67 -4.65 0.81
C ALA A 51 3.52 -5.91 1.06
N ARG A 52 2.94 -6.93 1.71
CA ARG A 52 3.67 -8.15 2.10
C ARG A 52 3.05 -9.45 1.61
N GLN A 53 1.91 -9.87 2.16
CA GLN A 53 1.15 -10.99 1.61
C GLN A 53 -0.16 -10.46 1.04
N MET A 54 -0.68 -11.20 0.07
CA MET A 54 -1.96 -10.91 -0.57
C MET A 54 -2.76 -12.19 -0.77
N VAL A 55 -4.08 -12.06 -0.79
CA VAL A 55 -5.02 -13.13 -1.16
C VAL A 55 -6.15 -12.55 -2.00
N LEU A 56 -6.50 -13.25 -3.08
CA LEU A 56 -7.63 -12.90 -3.96
C LEU A 56 -8.88 -13.64 -3.47
N SER A 57 -9.97 -12.91 -3.29
CA SER A 57 -11.27 -13.51 -2.98
C SER A 57 -12.00 -13.95 -4.27
N PRO A 58 -13.01 -14.84 -4.16
CA PRO A 58 -13.84 -15.20 -5.31
C PRO A 58 -14.58 -14.02 -5.98
N ASN A 59 -14.75 -12.91 -5.27
CA ASN A 59 -15.41 -11.70 -5.78
C ASN A 59 -14.46 -10.75 -6.52
N GLY A 60 -13.16 -11.04 -6.55
CA GLY A 60 -12.17 -10.20 -7.22
C GLY A 60 -11.41 -9.25 -6.29
N THR A 61 -11.81 -9.12 -5.02
CA THR A 61 -11.10 -8.28 -4.04
C THR A 61 -9.74 -8.90 -3.71
N VAL A 62 -8.67 -8.12 -3.82
CA VAL A 62 -7.35 -8.49 -3.33
C VAL A 62 -7.15 -7.89 -1.94
N PHE A 63 -7.07 -8.75 -0.93
CA PHE A 63 -6.72 -8.35 0.43
C PHE A 63 -5.20 -8.36 0.60
N VAL A 64 -4.62 -7.29 1.14
CA VAL A 64 -3.16 -7.13 1.26
C VAL A 64 -2.77 -6.73 2.68
N SER A 65 -1.79 -7.41 3.26
CA SER A 65 -1.20 -7.04 4.55
C SER A 65 0.02 -6.14 4.40
N THR A 66 0.22 -5.24 5.37
CA THR A 66 1.42 -4.43 5.48
C THR A 66 2.11 -4.67 6.82
N ARG A 67 3.28 -5.31 6.76
CA ARG A 67 3.94 -5.80 7.97
C ARG A 67 4.47 -4.69 8.89
N GLN A 68 4.97 -3.59 8.33
CA GLN A 68 5.56 -2.51 9.13
C GLN A 68 4.54 -1.42 9.46
N ALA A 69 3.61 -1.13 8.55
CA ALA A 69 2.57 -0.13 8.78
C ALA A 69 1.49 -0.64 9.74
N GLY A 70 1.21 -1.95 9.75
CA GLY A 70 0.21 -2.52 10.63
C GLY A 70 -1.19 -2.53 10.05
N ASP A 71 -1.32 -2.41 8.73
CA ASP A 71 -2.59 -2.19 8.05
C ASP A 71 -2.96 -3.38 7.16
N ILE A 72 -4.26 -3.60 7.01
CA ILE A 72 -4.87 -4.52 6.05
C ILE A 72 -5.64 -3.68 5.04
N TYR A 73 -5.40 -3.94 3.76
CA TYR A 73 -6.06 -3.27 2.66
C TYR A 73 -7.00 -4.22 1.93
N ALA A 74 -8.09 -3.69 1.40
CA ALA A 74 -8.80 -4.28 0.28
C ALA A 74 -8.55 -3.44 -0.97
N VAL A 75 -8.30 -4.14 -2.07
CA VAL A 75 -7.98 -3.58 -3.37
C VAL A 75 -8.96 -4.16 -4.38
N ARG A 76 -9.73 -3.31 -5.05
CA ARG A 76 -10.80 -3.71 -5.98
C ARG A 76 -10.53 -3.18 -7.38
N ASP A 77 -10.83 -4.04 -8.35
CA ASP A 77 -10.96 -3.75 -9.78
C ASP A 77 -12.45 -3.96 -10.09
N ASP A 78 -13.18 -2.87 -10.28
CA ASP A 78 -14.63 -2.86 -10.45
C ASP A 78 -15.03 -2.95 -11.93
N ASP A 79 -14.14 -2.59 -12.86
CA ASP A 79 -14.40 -2.59 -14.30
C ASP A 79 -13.77 -3.76 -15.08
N GLY A 80 -12.92 -4.55 -14.41
CA GLY A 80 -12.31 -5.77 -14.91
C GLY A 80 -11.14 -5.53 -15.87
N ASP A 81 -10.54 -4.34 -15.88
CA ASP A 81 -9.42 -3.99 -16.75
C ASP A 81 -8.06 -4.50 -16.25
N GLN A 82 -8.02 -5.17 -15.10
CA GLN A 82 -6.82 -5.66 -14.41
C GLN A 82 -5.96 -4.53 -13.82
N SER A 83 -6.58 -3.40 -13.48
CA SER A 83 -6.03 -2.32 -12.67
C SER A 83 -6.94 -2.08 -11.47
N ALA A 84 -6.36 -1.70 -10.32
CA ALA A 84 -7.17 -1.38 -9.16
C ALA A 84 -7.82 0.01 -9.31
N ASP A 85 -9.14 0.05 -9.12
CA ASP A 85 -9.94 1.28 -9.03
C ASP A 85 -9.95 1.86 -7.61
N GLN A 86 -9.95 0.96 -6.62
CA GLN A 86 -10.12 1.33 -5.22
C GLN A 86 -9.11 0.61 -4.33
N VAL A 87 -8.50 1.38 -3.43
CA VAL A 87 -7.62 0.89 -2.38
C VAL A 87 -8.08 1.50 -1.07
N PHE A 88 -8.53 0.68 -0.13
CA PHE A 88 -9.02 1.14 1.16
C PHE A 88 -8.44 0.33 2.30
N VAL A 89 -8.18 1.02 3.42
CA VAL A 89 -7.70 0.40 4.67
C VAL A 89 -8.89 -0.22 5.39
N LEU A 90 -8.87 -1.54 5.56
CA LEU A 90 -9.88 -2.32 6.28
C LEU A 90 -9.66 -2.31 7.79
N ASP A 91 -8.40 -2.44 8.20
CA ASP A 91 -8.01 -2.43 9.60
C ASP A 91 -6.59 -1.88 9.71
N SER A 92 -6.27 -1.31 10.87
CA SER A 92 -5.02 -0.57 11.10
C SER A 92 -4.53 -0.74 12.53
N GLY A 93 -3.25 -0.42 12.75
CA GLY A 93 -2.64 -0.53 14.08
C GLY A 93 -2.44 -1.97 14.56
N LEU A 94 -2.41 -2.93 13.63
CA LEU A 94 -2.11 -4.32 13.92
C LEU A 94 -0.61 -4.51 14.22
N ASN A 95 -0.33 -5.44 15.11
CA ASN A 95 1.00 -5.88 15.51
C ASN A 95 1.65 -6.77 14.45
N MET A 96 2.23 -6.10 13.46
CA MET A 96 3.00 -6.69 12.37
C MET A 96 2.25 -7.80 11.62
N PRO A 97 1.06 -7.51 11.06
CA PRO A 97 0.28 -8.48 10.33
C PRO A 97 1.08 -8.95 9.11
N ASN A 98 1.22 -10.26 8.95
CA ASN A 98 1.95 -10.84 7.83
C ASN A 98 1.03 -11.77 7.03
N GLY A 99 0.50 -12.81 7.69
CA GLY A 99 -0.41 -13.77 7.06
C GLY A 99 -1.76 -13.16 6.72
N VAL A 100 -2.21 -13.36 5.48
CA VAL A 100 -3.61 -13.17 5.06
C VAL A 100 -4.09 -14.42 4.34
N ALA A 101 -5.30 -14.86 4.63
CA ALA A 101 -5.94 -15.98 3.95
C ALA A 101 -7.45 -15.73 3.86
N PHE A 102 -8.05 -16.11 2.75
CA PHE A 102 -9.48 -16.05 2.55
C PHE A 102 -10.03 -17.47 2.56
N TYR A 103 -11.06 -17.73 3.35
CA TYR A 103 -11.70 -19.03 3.43
C TYR A 103 -13.16 -18.90 3.82
N ASP A 104 -14.03 -19.49 3.00
CA ASP A 104 -15.48 -19.61 3.26
C ASP A 104 -16.18 -18.28 3.59
N GLY A 105 -15.81 -17.21 2.89
CA GLY A 105 -16.37 -15.86 3.08
C GLY A 105 -15.62 -14.99 4.10
N ASP A 106 -14.72 -15.59 4.89
CA ASP A 106 -14.01 -14.88 5.95
C ASP A 106 -12.57 -14.55 5.56
N LEU A 107 -12.08 -13.42 6.07
CA LEU A 107 -10.67 -13.05 6.01
C LEU A 107 -9.99 -13.42 7.33
N TYR A 108 -8.87 -14.11 7.23
CA TYR A 108 -8.00 -14.45 8.36
C TYR A 108 -6.72 -13.64 8.27
N VAL A 109 -6.34 -12.99 9.37
CA VAL A 109 -5.13 -12.17 9.46
C VAL A 109 -4.27 -12.64 10.62
N ALA A 110 -3.01 -12.96 10.33
CA ALA A 110 -2.06 -13.40 11.34
C ALA A 110 -1.13 -12.26 11.76
N GLU A 111 -1.27 -11.82 13.01
CA GLU A 111 -0.30 -11.00 13.73
C GLU A 111 0.75 -11.89 14.42
N ILE A 112 1.77 -11.28 15.02
CA ILE A 112 2.78 -12.02 15.78
C ILE A 112 2.16 -12.82 16.94
N ASN A 113 1.12 -12.29 17.58
CA ASN A 113 0.58 -12.81 18.84
C ASN A 113 -0.83 -13.41 18.76
N ARG A 114 -1.52 -13.30 17.61
CA ARG A 114 -2.88 -13.84 17.44
C ARG A 114 -3.23 -13.97 15.95
N VAL A 115 -4.31 -14.72 15.70
CA VAL A 115 -5.00 -14.73 14.41
C VAL A 115 -6.35 -14.06 14.60
N LEU A 116 -6.61 -13.05 13.80
CA LEU A 116 -7.89 -12.36 13.67
C LEU A 116 -8.70 -13.04 12.57
N ARG A 117 -10.02 -12.99 12.70
CA ARG A 117 -10.98 -13.42 11.70
C ARG A 117 -11.99 -12.30 11.51
N TYR A 118 -12.22 -11.91 10.26
CA TYR A 118 -13.24 -10.97 9.86
C TYR A 118 -14.31 -11.78 9.13
N ASP A 119 -15.48 -11.88 9.75
CA ASP A 119 -16.59 -12.67 9.23
C ASP A 119 -17.22 -11.98 8.03
N ASP A 120 -17.54 -12.76 6.99
CA ASP A 120 -18.25 -12.30 5.79
C ASP A 120 -17.70 -10.96 5.25
N ILE A 121 -16.37 -10.88 5.12
CA ILE A 121 -15.67 -9.59 4.93
C ILE A 121 -16.16 -8.83 3.70
N GLU A 122 -16.55 -9.54 2.65
CA GLU A 122 -17.01 -8.97 1.38
C GLU A 122 -18.31 -8.18 1.52
N SER A 123 -19.18 -8.52 2.48
CA SER A 123 -20.42 -7.77 2.72
C SER A 123 -20.21 -6.46 3.48
N HIS A 124 -18.97 -6.19 3.89
CA HIS A 124 -18.57 -5.02 4.67
C HIS A 124 -17.66 -4.06 3.89
N LEU A 125 -17.50 -4.27 2.58
CA LEU A 125 -16.67 -3.45 1.67
C LEU A 125 -17.47 -2.31 1.00
#